data_AF-X1NQ30-F1
#
_entry.id   AF-X1NQ30-F1
#
_cell.length_a   1.000
_cell.length_b   1.000
_cell.length_c   1.000
_cell.angle_alpha   90.00
_cell.angle_beta   90.00
_cell.angle_gamma   90.00
#
_symmetry.space_group_name_H-M   'P 1'
#
loop_
_entity.id
_entity.type
_entity.pdbx_description
1 polymer ?
#
loop_
_entity_poly.entity_id
_entity_poly.type
_entity_poly.pdbx_seq_one_letter_code
_entity_poly.pdbx_strand_id
1 'polypeptide(L)'
;MFPILEKEFKEGRNPININSYEQYILALLRRMSLEEISHIHGVNEGLENRIKRASLKSSSIEDLINQIKTRRYTRTKIQRILLHVMMNLSKDDVTTFNSHGPLYIRILGFSKKGKTLLRTIKKKSTLPQITKLSNYIKQINYHKNDKQKILLKMLNFDIVSTDIYTLGYQKTKDKVARFDFTHNIIIKDN
;
A
#
# COMPACT_ATOMS: atom_id res chain seq x y z
N MET A 1 12.84 26.00 -7.95
CA MET A 1 11.42 26.03 -7.56
C MET A 1 10.80 24.69 -7.94
N PHE A 2 10.03 24.04 -7.06
CA PHE A 2 9.49 22.68 -7.28
C PHE A 2 7.97 22.76 -7.49
N PRO A 3 7.50 23.07 -8.72
CA PRO A 3 6.12 23.49 -8.95
C PRO A 3 5.09 22.42 -8.59
N ILE A 4 5.43 21.14 -8.78
CA ILE A 4 4.55 20.03 -8.39
C ILE A 4 4.42 19.98 -6.87
N LEU A 5 5.54 20.04 -6.14
CA LEU A 5 5.53 19.97 -4.67
C LEU A 5 4.73 21.13 -4.07
N GLU A 6 4.92 22.34 -4.59
CA GLU A 6 4.17 23.53 -4.18
C GLU A 6 2.68 23.42 -4.46
N LYS A 7 2.30 22.83 -5.61
CA LYS A 7 0.91 22.52 -5.93
C LYS A 7 0.32 21.55 -4.92
N GLU A 8 1.02 20.45 -4.61
CA GLU A 8 0.55 19.48 -3.61
C GLU A 8 0.40 20.13 -2.21
N PHE A 9 1.24 21.13 -1.87
CA PHE A 9 1.15 21.88 -0.61
C PHE A 9 -0.12 22.71 -0.58
N LYS A 10 -0.36 23.50 -1.62
CA LYS A 10 -1.58 24.32 -1.77
C LYS A 10 -2.85 23.45 -1.79
N GLU A 11 -2.75 22.27 -2.39
CA GLU A 11 -3.86 21.35 -2.48
C GLU A 11 -4.08 20.55 -1.19
N GLY A 12 -3.19 20.63 -0.20
CA GLY A 12 -3.36 20.00 1.11
C GLY A 12 -3.07 18.49 1.10
N ARG A 13 -2.30 18.01 0.12
CA ARG A 13 -1.89 16.61 -0.01
C ARG A 13 -0.52 16.31 0.63
N ASN A 14 -0.10 17.15 1.58
CA ASN A 14 1.30 17.29 2.00
C ASN A 14 1.57 17.28 3.50
N PRO A 15 2.86 17.04 3.85
CA PRO A 15 3.50 15.76 3.64
C PRO A 15 2.81 14.74 4.54
N ILE A 16 2.25 13.71 3.94
CA ILE A 16 1.64 12.64 4.71
C ILE A 16 2.75 11.82 5.35
N ASN A 17 2.69 11.68 6.67
CA ASN A 17 3.63 10.88 7.44
C ASN A 17 2.88 9.84 8.28
N ILE A 18 3.61 8.96 8.97
CA ILE A 18 2.98 7.87 9.73
C ILE A 18 2.06 8.38 10.85
N ASN A 19 2.30 9.59 11.37
CA ASN A 19 1.47 10.20 12.42
C ASN A 19 0.08 10.54 11.88
N SER A 20 -0.07 10.77 10.58
CA SER A 20 -1.38 10.95 9.92
C SER A 20 -2.31 9.74 10.09
N TYR A 21 -1.76 8.57 10.45
CA TYR A 21 -2.50 7.31 10.62
C TYR A 21 -2.44 6.77 12.04
N GLU A 22 -1.98 7.55 13.01
CA GLU A 22 -1.73 7.11 14.39
C GLU A 22 -2.95 6.44 15.03
N GLN A 23 -4.11 7.13 15.01
CA GLN A 23 -5.34 6.59 15.59
C GLN A 23 -5.79 5.31 14.91
N TYR A 24 -5.63 5.23 13.59
CA TYR A 24 -5.95 4.04 12.82
C TYR A 24 -5.04 2.86 13.22
N ILE A 25 -3.72 3.07 13.24
CA ILE A 25 -2.74 2.04 13.62
C ILE A 25 -2.97 1.56 15.06
N LEU A 26 -3.15 2.49 16.01
CA LEU A 26 -3.39 2.14 17.41
C LEU A 26 -4.70 1.36 17.58
N ALA A 27 -5.78 1.79 16.92
CA ALA A 27 -7.05 1.07 16.94
C ALA A 27 -6.91 -0.35 16.38
N LEU A 28 -6.22 -0.53 15.24
CA LEU A 28 -5.93 -1.83 14.64
C LEU A 28 -5.20 -2.75 15.63
N LEU A 29 -4.09 -2.30 16.21
CA LEU A 29 -3.30 -3.13 17.12
C LEU A 29 -4.02 -3.44 18.44
N ARG A 30 -4.90 -2.54 18.91
CA ARG A 30 -5.68 -2.75 20.13
C ARG A 30 -6.79 -3.79 19.92
N ARG A 31 -7.38 -3.87 18.73
CA ARG A 31 -8.39 -4.91 18.41
C ARG A 31 -7.80 -6.25 18.02
N MET A 32 -6.62 -6.28 17.39
CA MET A 32 -6.02 -7.53 16.91
C MET A 32 -5.63 -8.48 18.07
N SER A 33 -5.84 -9.78 17.89
CA SER A 33 -5.34 -10.83 18.79
C SER A 33 -3.81 -11.00 18.63
N LEU A 34 -3.18 -11.70 19.57
CA LEU A 34 -1.75 -12.04 19.44
C LEU A 34 -1.49 -12.90 18.20
N GLU A 35 -2.43 -13.81 17.89
CA GLU A 35 -2.38 -14.65 16.70
C GLU A 35 -2.46 -13.80 15.43
N GLU A 36 -3.40 -12.86 15.33
CA GLU A 36 -3.49 -11.97 14.17
C GLU A 36 -2.21 -11.14 13.98
N ILE A 37 -1.62 -10.63 15.06
CA ILE A 37 -0.36 -9.87 14.99
C ILE A 37 0.80 -10.78 14.55
N SER A 38 0.86 -12.02 15.03
CA SER A 38 1.94 -12.96 14.68
C SER A 38 1.90 -13.38 13.20
N HIS A 39 0.74 -13.33 12.55
CA HIS A 39 0.58 -13.62 11.13
C HIS A 39 1.08 -12.47 10.21
N ILE A 40 1.23 -11.26 10.74
CA ILE A 40 1.70 -10.11 9.94
C ILE A 40 3.15 -10.31 9.47
N HIS A 41 3.42 -9.95 8.21
CA HIS A 41 4.75 -10.07 7.64
C HIS A 41 5.79 -9.23 8.40
N GLY A 42 6.92 -9.86 8.74
CA GLY A 42 8.01 -9.23 9.50
C GLY A 42 7.88 -9.32 11.02
N VAL A 43 6.75 -9.80 11.54
CA VAL A 43 6.57 -10.14 12.95
C VAL A 43 7.15 -11.53 13.20
N ASN A 44 8.28 -11.58 13.89
CA ASN A 44 8.92 -12.84 14.29
C ASN A 44 8.48 -13.21 15.71
N GLU A 45 8.61 -14.48 16.08
CA GLU A 45 8.23 -15.02 17.40
C GLU A 45 8.60 -14.10 18.57
N GLY A 46 7.60 -13.84 19.43
CA GLY A 46 7.71 -12.99 20.60
C GLY A 46 7.53 -11.50 20.33
N LEU A 47 7.63 -11.03 19.08
CA LEU A 47 7.43 -9.61 18.75
C LEU A 47 5.96 -9.21 18.87
N GLU A 48 5.03 -10.10 18.55
CA GLU A 48 3.58 -9.90 18.71
C GLU A 48 3.21 -9.50 20.14
N ASN A 49 3.81 -10.16 21.15
CA ASN A 49 3.60 -9.86 22.56
C ASN A 49 4.09 -8.45 22.93
N ARG A 50 5.21 -8.02 22.34
CA ARG A 50 5.76 -6.67 22.56
C ARG A 50 4.89 -5.62 21.86
N ILE A 51 4.51 -5.84 20.61
CA ILE A 51 3.63 -4.96 19.84
C ILE A 51 2.30 -4.78 20.58
N LYS A 52 1.68 -5.87 21.04
CA LYS A 52 0.40 -5.82 21.75
C LYS A 52 0.49 -5.06 23.07
N ARG A 53 1.53 -5.30 23.87
CA ARG A 53 1.72 -4.55 25.12
C ARG A 53 1.99 -3.07 24.88
N ALA A 54 2.80 -2.75 23.86
CA ALA A 54 3.09 -1.37 23.49
C ALA A 54 1.82 -0.63 23.01
N SER A 55 0.97 -1.27 22.20
CA SER A 55 -0.25 -0.64 21.68
C SER A 55 -1.28 -0.30 22.76
N LEU A 56 -1.31 -1.04 23.86
CA LEU A 56 -2.18 -0.79 25.01
C LEU A 56 -1.68 0.37 25.89
N LYS A 57 -0.37 0.67 25.87
CA LYS A 57 0.24 1.71 26.71
C LYS A 57 0.54 3.01 25.97
N SER A 58 0.67 2.95 24.64
CA SER A 58 1.07 4.10 23.85
C SER A 58 -0.11 4.99 23.50
N SER A 59 0.07 6.29 23.64
CA SER A 59 -0.86 7.33 23.18
C SER A 59 -0.47 7.93 21.83
N SER A 60 0.76 7.68 21.37
CA SER A 60 1.26 8.14 20.08
C SER A 60 2.03 7.07 19.31
N ILE A 61 2.20 7.28 18.01
CA ILE A 61 2.98 6.40 17.12
C ILE A 61 4.47 6.43 17.45
N GLU A 62 4.98 7.58 17.90
CA GLU A 62 6.37 7.73 18.31
C GLU A 62 6.64 6.91 19.57
N ASP A 63 5.77 7.03 20.56
CA ASP A 63 5.84 6.24 21.79
C ASP A 63 5.71 4.75 21.49
N LEU A 64 4.75 4.36 20.64
CA LEU A 64 4.60 2.97 20.18
C LEU A 64 5.90 2.41 19.59
N ILE A 65 6.50 3.14 18.65
CA ILE A 65 7.75 2.74 18.01
C ILE A 65 8.87 2.60 19.04
N ASN A 66 8.99 3.55 19.96
CA ASN A 66 10.04 3.55 20.99
C ASN A 66 9.89 2.40 21.99
N GLN A 67 8.66 2.05 22.38
CA GLN A 67 8.38 0.89 23.24
C GLN A 67 8.67 -0.45 22.53
N ILE A 68 8.46 -0.54 21.21
CA ILE A 68 8.75 -1.76 20.44
C ILE A 68 10.26 -1.89 20.15
N LYS A 69 10.96 -0.77 19.96
CA LYS A 69 12.37 -0.74 19.56
C LYS A 69 13.28 -1.55 20.48
N THR A 70 14.16 -2.34 19.86
CA THR A 70 15.27 -3.02 20.54
C THR A 70 16.52 -2.97 19.66
N ARG A 71 17.63 -3.51 20.14
CA ARG A 71 18.81 -3.76 19.29
C ARG A 71 18.50 -4.67 18.10
N ARG A 72 17.57 -5.62 18.25
CA ARG A 72 17.14 -6.56 17.19
C ARG A 72 16.11 -5.95 16.22
N TYR A 73 15.28 -5.02 16.68
CA TYR A 73 14.20 -4.41 15.90
C TYR A 73 14.45 -2.91 15.73
N THR A 74 15.02 -2.55 14.57
CA THR A 74 15.27 -1.16 14.21
C THR A 74 13.96 -0.41 13.98
N ARG A 75 14.02 0.93 14.11
CA ARG A 75 12.90 1.83 13.83
C ARG A 75 12.28 1.59 12.46
N THR A 76 13.11 1.47 11.41
CA THR A 76 12.64 1.24 10.04
C THR A 76 11.92 -0.10 9.88
N LYS A 77 12.39 -1.15 10.55
CA LYS A 77 11.70 -2.45 10.57
C LYS A 77 10.33 -2.35 11.24
N ILE A 78 10.25 -1.63 12.37
CA ILE A 78 8.98 -1.42 13.08
C ILE A 78 8.01 -0.62 12.23
N GLN A 79 8.43 0.50 11.66
CA GLN A 79 7.60 1.31 10.75
C GLN A 79 7.04 0.48 9.60
N ARG A 80 7.88 -0.38 8.99
CA ARG A 80 7.42 -1.30 7.93
C ARG A 80 6.39 -2.31 8.43
N ILE A 81 6.56 -2.87 9.64
CA ILE A 81 5.54 -3.74 10.24
C ILE A 81 4.22 -2.98 10.46
N LEU A 82 4.27 -1.73 10.92
CA LEU A 82 3.06 -0.92 11.12
C LEU A 82 2.32 -0.67 9.79
N LEU A 83 3.04 -0.46 8.68
CA LEU A 83 2.44 -0.41 7.35
C LEU A 83 1.81 -1.75 6.95
N HIS A 84 2.48 -2.87 7.24
CA HIS A 84 1.90 -4.20 6.99
C HIS A 84 0.63 -4.43 7.83
N VAL A 85 0.58 -3.94 9.07
CA VAL A 85 -0.63 -3.98 9.91
C VAL A 85 -1.76 -3.17 9.29
N MET A 86 -1.49 -1.94 8.81
CA MET A 86 -2.49 -1.11 8.12
C MET A 86 -3.10 -1.82 6.91
N MET A 87 -2.26 -2.57 6.19
CA MET A 87 -2.65 -3.29 4.98
C MET A 87 -3.18 -4.71 5.26
N ASN A 88 -3.07 -5.20 6.50
CA ASN A 88 -3.25 -6.61 6.84
C ASN A 88 -2.41 -7.57 5.96
N LEU A 89 -1.15 -7.22 5.70
CA LEU A 89 -0.23 -8.01 4.86
C LEU A 89 0.37 -9.16 5.66
N SER A 90 -0.09 -10.39 5.39
CA SER A 90 0.35 -11.59 6.10
C SER A 90 1.68 -12.16 5.55
N LYS A 91 2.30 -13.05 6.33
CA LYS A 91 3.47 -13.82 5.90
C LYS A 91 3.17 -14.70 4.67
N ASP A 92 1.98 -15.28 4.61
CA ASP A 92 1.56 -16.16 3.51
C ASP A 92 1.34 -15.38 2.22
N ASP A 93 0.80 -14.16 2.34
CA ASP A 93 0.69 -13.24 1.20
C ASP A 93 2.04 -12.98 0.58
N VAL A 94 3.02 -12.58 1.40
CA VAL A 94 4.36 -12.24 0.92
C VAL A 94 5.08 -13.47 0.36
N THR A 95 4.94 -14.64 0.99
CA THR A 95 5.49 -15.89 0.48
C THR A 95 4.92 -16.22 -0.90
N THR A 96 3.59 -16.09 -1.05
CA THR A 96 2.88 -16.30 -2.32
C THR A 96 3.30 -15.29 -3.37
N PHE A 97 3.45 -14.02 -3.00
CA PHE A 97 3.82 -12.95 -3.94
C PHE A 97 5.27 -13.09 -4.40
N ASN A 98 6.19 -13.41 -3.49
CA ASN A 98 7.60 -13.61 -3.83
C ASN A 98 7.83 -14.81 -4.74
N SER A 99 7.03 -15.88 -4.61
CA SER A 99 7.16 -17.06 -5.49
C SER A 99 6.68 -16.80 -6.93
N HIS A 100 5.81 -15.79 -7.14
CA HIS A 100 5.25 -15.46 -8.45
C HIS A 100 5.89 -14.23 -9.09
N GLY A 101 6.48 -13.34 -8.29
CA GLY A 101 6.89 -12.02 -8.73
C GLY A 101 5.70 -11.13 -9.11
N PRO A 102 5.93 -9.95 -9.69
CA PRO A 102 4.86 -9.06 -10.13
C PRO A 102 4.04 -9.70 -11.26
N LEU A 103 2.71 -9.63 -11.14
CA LEU A 103 1.79 -10.26 -12.10
C LEU A 103 1.13 -9.28 -13.08
N TYR A 104 1.47 -8.00 -13.02
CA TYR A 104 0.95 -6.97 -13.93
C TYR A 104 1.93 -5.80 -14.05
N ILE A 105 1.71 -4.99 -15.08
CA ILE A 105 2.38 -3.71 -15.27
C ILE A 105 1.33 -2.61 -15.10
N ARG A 106 1.38 -1.85 -14.00
CA ARG A 106 0.48 -0.72 -13.73
C ARG A 106 1.03 0.56 -14.39
N ILE A 107 0.30 1.12 -15.34
CA ILE A 107 0.70 2.35 -16.04
C ILE A 107 0.16 3.57 -15.28
N LEU A 108 1.04 4.34 -14.66
CA LEU A 108 0.69 5.56 -13.92
C LEU A 108 0.78 6.83 -14.78
N GLY A 109 1.65 6.84 -15.78
CA GLY A 109 1.85 7.95 -16.69
C GLY A 109 2.80 7.61 -17.84
N PHE A 110 2.73 8.38 -18.92
CA PHE A 110 3.66 8.26 -20.06
C PHE A 110 3.73 9.57 -20.87
N SER A 111 4.83 9.76 -21.60
CA SER A 111 4.96 10.81 -22.62
C SER A 111 4.53 10.30 -24.01
N LYS A 112 4.47 11.18 -25.02
CA LYS A 112 4.23 10.76 -26.42
C LYS A 112 5.21 9.68 -26.90
N LYS A 113 6.52 9.84 -26.62
CA LYS A 113 7.54 8.81 -26.91
C LYS A 113 7.29 7.53 -26.09
N GLY A 114 6.93 7.68 -24.81
CA GLY A 114 6.58 6.57 -23.92
C GLY A 114 5.38 5.75 -24.42
N LYS A 115 4.37 6.40 -25.01
CA LYS A 115 3.21 5.74 -25.62
C LYS A 115 3.63 4.74 -26.71
N THR A 116 4.57 5.12 -27.57
CA THR A 116 5.09 4.22 -28.62
C THR A 116 5.82 3.02 -28.02
N LEU A 117 6.66 3.26 -27.00
CA LEU A 117 7.35 2.18 -26.30
C LEU A 117 6.38 1.23 -25.59
N LEU A 118 5.35 1.75 -24.91
CA LEU A 118 4.34 0.94 -24.23
C LEU A 118 3.59 0.01 -25.19
N ARG A 119 3.32 0.45 -26.43
CA ARG A 119 2.74 -0.41 -27.47
C ARG A 119 3.65 -1.58 -27.80
N THR A 120 4.96 -1.35 -27.89
CA THR A 120 5.94 -2.42 -28.12
C THR A 120 6.02 -3.36 -26.93
N ILE A 121 6.07 -2.83 -25.71
CA ILE A 121 6.05 -3.64 -24.48
C ILE A 121 4.78 -4.49 -24.43
N LYS A 122 3.62 -3.96 -24.86
CA LYS A 122 2.35 -4.68 -24.81
C LYS A 122 2.36 -5.93 -25.69
N LYS A 123 3.08 -5.87 -26.81
CA LYS A 123 3.23 -7.01 -27.74
C LYS A 123 4.26 -8.03 -27.27
N LYS A 124 5.28 -7.61 -26.52
CA LYS A 124 6.43 -8.44 -26.15
C LYS A 124 6.37 -8.97 -24.70
N SER A 125 5.63 -8.32 -23.82
CA SER A 125 5.56 -8.70 -22.41
C SER A 125 4.57 -9.83 -22.18
N THR A 126 4.92 -10.73 -21.27
CA THR A 126 4.05 -11.79 -20.76
C THR A 126 3.10 -11.29 -19.67
N LEU A 127 3.31 -10.07 -19.15
CA LEU A 127 2.48 -9.48 -18.11
C LEU A 127 1.42 -8.54 -18.71
N PRO A 128 0.17 -8.59 -18.20
CA PRO A 128 -0.88 -7.69 -18.63
C PRO A 128 -0.54 -6.24 -18.25
N GLN A 129 -0.72 -5.33 -19.20
CA GLN A 129 -0.63 -3.89 -18.95
C GLN A 129 -1.98 -3.34 -18.48
N ILE A 130 -2.01 -2.83 -17.26
CA ILE A 130 -3.18 -2.21 -16.65
C ILE A 130 -3.05 -0.70 -16.80
N THR A 131 -3.82 -0.15 -17.74
CA THR A 131 -3.99 1.29 -17.91
C THR A 131 -5.21 1.78 -17.15
N LYS A 132 -6.40 1.33 -17.55
CA LYS A 132 -7.65 1.62 -16.84
C LYS A 132 -8.07 0.44 -15.97
N LEU A 133 -7.96 0.62 -14.66
CA LEU A 133 -8.27 -0.42 -13.67
C LEU A 133 -9.68 -0.99 -13.81
N SER A 134 -10.69 -0.13 -13.99
CA SER A 134 -12.08 -0.55 -14.13
C SER A 134 -12.32 -1.47 -15.33
N ASN A 135 -11.60 -1.25 -16.43
CA ASN A 135 -11.73 -2.08 -17.62
C ASN A 135 -11.08 -3.43 -17.41
N TYR A 136 -9.94 -3.45 -16.74
CA TYR A 136 -9.19 -4.68 -16.48
C TYR A 136 -9.97 -5.61 -15.53
N ILE A 137 -10.51 -5.10 -14.42
CA ILE A 137 -11.28 -5.91 -13.47
C ILE A 137 -12.51 -6.55 -14.14
N LYS A 138 -13.22 -5.84 -15.01
CA LYS A 138 -14.37 -6.38 -15.76
C LYS A 138 -14.02 -7.56 -16.68
N GLN A 139 -12.76 -7.69 -17.08
CA GLN A 139 -12.30 -8.73 -18.00
C GLN A 139 -11.80 -9.98 -17.27
N ILE A 140 -11.60 -9.92 -15.95
CA ILE A 140 -11.06 -11.04 -15.17
C ILE A 140 -12.18 -12.01 -14.79
N ASN A 141 -11.91 -13.31 -14.92
CA ASN A 141 -12.82 -14.36 -14.48
C ASN A 141 -12.30 -14.98 -13.17
N TYR A 142 -12.95 -14.65 -12.06
CA TYR A 142 -12.56 -15.05 -10.70
C TYR A 142 -12.49 -16.58 -10.49
N HIS A 143 -13.22 -17.37 -11.29
CA HIS A 143 -13.40 -18.80 -11.04
C HIS A 143 -12.46 -19.72 -11.82
N LYS A 144 -11.62 -19.19 -12.72
CA LYS A 144 -10.92 -20.03 -13.70
C LYS A 144 -9.42 -20.22 -13.49
N ASN A 145 -8.73 -19.41 -12.68
CA ASN A 145 -7.26 -19.48 -12.63
C ASN A 145 -6.66 -18.98 -11.29
N ASP A 146 -5.86 -19.80 -10.62
CA ASP A 146 -5.21 -19.44 -9.36
C ASP A 146 -4.21 -18.27 -9.49
N LYS A 147 -3.50 -18.17 -10.63
CA LYS A 147 -2.63 -17.01 -10.91
C LYS A 147 -3.43 -15.71 -11.02
N GLN A 148 -4.65 -15.77 -11.54
CA GLN A 148 -5.53 -14.58 -11.59
C GLN A 148 -6.03 -14.18 -10.20
N LYS A 149 -6.30 -15.14 -9.31
CA LYS A 149 -6.63 -14.84 -7.92
C LYS A 149 -5.48 -14.14 -7.21
N ILE A 150 -4.24 -14.61 -7.40
CA ILE A 150 -3.05 -13.97 -6.82
C ILE A 150 -2.86 -12.56 -7.39
N LEU A 151 -3.00 -12.39 -8.71
CA LEU A 151 -2.93 -11.08 -9.35
C LEU A 151 -3.95 -10.11 -8.76
N LEU A 152 -5.20 -10.54 -8.64
CA LEU A 152 -6.27 -9.74 -8.04
C LEU A 152 -5.98 -9.38 -6.59
N LYS A 153 -5.37 -10.31 -5.83
CA LYS A 153 -4.98 -10.05 -4.44
C LYS A 153 -3.88 -8.99 -4.36
N MET A 154 -2.84 -9.06 -5.20
CA MET A 154 -1.82 -8.02 -5.32
C MET A 154 -2.43 -6.66 -5.69
N LEU A 155 -3.30 -6.65 -6.70
CA LEU A 155 -3.98 -5.43 -7.16
C LEU A 155 -4.89 -4.84 -6.07
N ASN A 156 -5.50 -5.68 -5.25
CA ASN A 156 -6.29 -5.23 -4.10
C ASN A 156 -5.41 -4.57 -3.03
N PHE A 157 -4.20 -5.09 -2.77
CA PHE A 157 -3.24 -4.41 -1.89
C PHE A 157 -2.88 -3.01 -2.42
N ASP A 158 -2.61 -2.87 -3.72
CA ASP A 158 -2.36 -1.55 -4.32
C ASP A 158 -3.56 -0.60 -4.12
N ILE A 159 -4.78 -1.04 -4.46
CA ILE A 159 -6.00 -0.22 -4.33
C ILE A 159 -6.25 0.20 -2.88
N VAL A 160 -6.20 -0.76 -1.95
CA VAL A 160 -6.44 -0.48 -0.53
C VAL A 160 -5.34 0.43 0.03
N SER A 161 -4.11 0.31 -0.46
CA SER A 161 -3.01 1.18 -0.01
C SER A 161 -3.25 2.62 -0.41
N THR A 162 -3.73 2.87 -1.64
CA THR A 162 -4.14 4.20 -2.08
C THR A 162 -5.33 4.71 -1.28
N ASP A 163 -6.35 3.87 -1.06
CA ASP A 163 -7.54 4.25 -0.29
C ASP A 163 -7.17 4.69 1.14
N ILE A 164 -6.34 3.91 1.83
CA ILE A 164 -5.83 4.26 3.16
C ILE A 164 -4.96 5.52 3.08
N TYR A 165 -4.11 5.64 2.05
CA TYR A 165 -3.22 6.79 1.89
C TYR A 165 -3.98 8.13 1.84
N THR A 166 -5.11 8.17 1.12
CA THR A 166 -5.93 9.40 1.02
C THR A 166 -6.48 9.89 2.36
N LEU A 167 -6.61 9.02 3.37
CA LEU A 167 -7.05 9.43 4.72
C LEU A 167 -6.09 10.44 5.38
N GLY A 168 -4.82 10.44 4.95
CA GLY A 168 -3.80 11.36 5.42
C GLY A 168 -3.87 12.77 4.84
N TYR A 169 -4.70 13.02 3.82
CA TYR A 169 -4.85 14.38 3.25
C TYR A 169 -5.43 15.36 4.27
N GLN A 170 -5.09 16.65 4.16
CA GLN A 170 -5.55 17.66 5.11
C GLN A 170 -7.02 18.04 4.87
N LYS A 171 -7.43 18.11 3.60
CA LYS A 171 -8.78 18.52 3.22
C LYS A 171 -9.72 17.33 3.27
N THR A 172 -10.73 17.39 4.14
CA THR A 172 -11.72 16.31 4.33
C THR A 172 -12.37 15.85 3.02
N LYS A 173 -12.67 16.79 2.11
CA LYS A 173 -13.27 16.48 0.79
C LYS A 173 -12.39 15.61 -0.12
N ASP A 174 -11.09 15.55 0.14
CA ASP A 174 -10.12 14.80 -0.67
C ASP A 174 -9.81 13.43 -0.02
N LYS A 175 -10.28 13.16 1.21
CA LYS A 175 -10.15 11.87 1.92
C LYS A 175 -11.13 10.82 1.39
N VAL A 176 -11.17 10.65 0.09
CA VAL A 176 -12.15 9.79 -0.60
C VAL A 176 -11.43 8.59 -1.20
N ALA A 177 -11.98 7.40 -0.97
CA ALA A 177 -11.49 6.15 -1.53
C ALA A 177 -11.69 6.07 -3.05
N ARG A 178 -11.16 5.00 -3.64
CA ARG A 178 -11.27 4.63 -5.06
C ARG A 178 -10.52 5.57 -6.01
N PHE A 179 -9.49 6.23 -5.51
CA PHE A 179 -8.65 7.14 -6.32
C PHE A 179 -8.01 6.42 -7.52
N ASP A 180 -7.64 5.14 -7.38
CA ASP A 180 -7.14 4.28 -8.47
C ASP A 180 -8.14 4.05 -9.63
N PHE A 181 -9.41 4.42 -9.46
CA PHE A 181 -10.46 4.32 -10.48
C PHE A 181 -10.83 5.68 -11.08
N THR A 182 -10.61 6.77 -10.34
CA THR A 182 -11.02 8.12 -10.74
C THR A 182 -9.85 8.94 -11.28
N HIS A 183 -8.62 8.64 -10.86
CA HIS A 183 -7.45 9.35 -11.31
C HIS A 183 -7.06 8.94 -12.73
N ASN A 184 -6.92 9.93 -13.61
CA ASN A 184 -6.50 9.70 -14.98
C ASN A 184 -4.99 9.46 -15.05
N ILE A 185 -4.58 8.60 -15.99
CA ILE A 185 -3.17 8.42 -16.31
C ILE A 185 -2.56 9.75 -16.71
N ILE A 186 -1.39 10.06 -16.16
CA ILE A 186 -0.67 11.29 -16.48
C ILE A 186 -0.09 11.17 -17.89
N ILE A 187 -0.62 11.95 -18.84
CA ILE A 187 -0.07 12.03 -20.19
C ILE A 187 0.75 13.32 -20.27
N LYS A 188 2.05 13.18 -20.51
CA LYS A 188 2.93 14.33 -20.70
C LYS A 188 3.09 14.63 -22.19
N ASP A 189 2.56 15.77 -22.60
CA ASP A 189 2.84 16.37 -23.89
C ASP A 189 4.23 16.99 -23.86
N ASN A 190 5.27 16.17 -24.01
CA ASN A 190 6.50 16.69 -24.59
C ASN A 190 6.27 16.98 -26.09
#